data_AF-A0A7V4SP25-F1
#
_entry.id   AF-A0A7V4SP25-F1
#
_cell.length_a   1.000
_cell.length_b   1.000
_cell.length_c   1.000
_cell.angle_alpha   90.00
_cell.angle_beta   90.00
_cell.angle_gamma   90.00
#
_symmetry.space_group_name_H-M   'P 1'
#
loop_
_entity.id
_entity.type
_entity.pdbx_description
1 polymer ?
#
loop_
_entity_poly.entity_id
_entity_poly.type
_entity_poly.pdbx_seq_one_letter_code
_entity_poly.pdbx_strand_id
1 'polypeptide(L)'
;MDEDVLETLMELASGRHQRTRHDLRLGDRDLTSAFEEVLRGEGFVPLRVRDLRLEPGLRHPAWVLRHGEAHFGHVFLEKFEEGSRRPLFGSVVRDWRGDWAVMLTRSSRETVWVRTSESQPFDEDRPSGGV
;
A
#
# COMPACT_ATOMS: atom_id res chain seq x y z
N MET A 1 20.27 -10.16 -10.84
CA MET A 1 18.92 -10.65 -10.46
C MET A 1 18.46 -11.54 -11.58
N ASP A 2 17.81 -12.65 -11.26
CA ASP A 2 17.25 -13.56 -12.26
C ASP A 2 16.14 -12.84 -13.05
N GLU A 3 16.03 -13.11 -14.35
CA GLU A 3 15.07 -12.43 -15.24
C GLU A 3 13.62 -12.76 -14.84
N ASP A 4 13.35 -14.01 -14.49
CA ASP A 4 12.02 -14.47 -14.07
C ASP A 4 11.58 -13.81 -12.76
N VAL A 5 12.54 -13.58 -11.85
CA VAL A 5 12.29 -12.91 -10.57
C VAL A 5 11.95 -11.44 -10.80
N LEU A 6 12.69 -10.77 -11.69
CA LEU A 6 12.40 -9.37 -12.02
C LEU A 6 11.01 -9.23 -12.67
N GLU A 7 10.69 -10.09 -13.64
CA GLU A 7 9.36 -10.10 -14.28
C GLU A 7 8.25 -10.27 -13.23
N THR A 8 8.39 -11.25 -12.33
CA THR A 8 7.42 -11.48 -11.25
C THR A 8 7.23 -10.25 -10.37
N LEU A 9 8.32 -9.56 -9.99
CA LEU A 9 8.24 -8.33 -9.19
C LEU A 9 7.53 -7.20 -9.96
N MET A 10 7.76 -7.07 -11.27
CA MET A 10 7.08 -6.09 -12.12
C MET A 10 5.59 -6.40 -12.27
N GLU A 11 5.22 -7.66 -12.42
CA GLU A 11 3.83 -8.09 -12.42
C GLU A 11 3.14 -7.80 -11.08
N LEU A 12 3.86 -7.97 -9.97
CA LEU A 12 3.39 -7.62 -8.64
C LEU A 12 3.08 -6.12 -8.54
N ALA A 13 4.05 -5.26 -8.88
CA ALA A 13 3.91 -3.82 -8.78
C ALA A 13 2.82 -3.27 -9.71
N SER A 14 2.76 -3.75 -10.95
CA SER A 14 1.76 -3.33 -11.93
C SER A 14 0.35 -3.79 -11.56
N GLY A 15 0.21 -4.84 -10.76
CA GLY A 15 -1.08 -5.45 -10.41
C GLY A 15 -1.60 -6.43 -11.44
N ARG A 16 -0.72 -6.88 -12.37
CA ARG A 16 -0.98 -8.03 -13.23
C ARG A 16 -0.99 -9.33 -12.44
N HIS A 17 -0.24 -9.37 -11.33
CA HIS A 17 -0.38 -10.38 -10.30
C HIS A 17 -1.39 -9.95 -9.21
N GLN A 18 -1.83 -10.90 -8.37
CA GLN A 18 -2.77 -10.61 -7.29
C GLN A 18 -2.22 -9.53 -6.35
N ARG A 19 -2.91 -8.40 -6.25
CA ARG A 19 -2.61 -7.30 -5.32
C ARG A 19 -3.06 -7.67 -3.91
N THR A 20 -2.14 -8.21 -3.10
CA THR A 20 -2.37 -8.69 -1.72
C THR A 20 -1.08 -8.58 -0.90
N ARG A 21 -0.89 -9.42 0.12
CA ARG A 21 0.38 -9.61 0.83
C ARG A 21 1.26 -10.65 0.13
N HIS A 22 2.53 -10.33 -0.05
CA HIS A 22 3.55 -11.21 -0.64
C HIS A 22 4.81 -11.28 0.22
N ASP A 23 5.41 -12.45 0.29
CA ASP A 23 6.73 -12.64 0.88
C ASP A 23 7.80 -12.19 -0.13
N LEU A 24 8.75 -11.37 0.31
CA LEU A 24 9.86 -10.87 -0.51
C LEU A 24 11.16 -11.65 -0.25
N ARG A 25 11.08 -12.85 0.32
CA ARG A 25 12.21 -13.75 0.49
C ARG A 25 12.14 -14.89 -0.51
N LEU A 26 13.28 -15.13 -1.15
CA LEU A 26 13.47 -16.27 -2.04
C LEU A 26 14.65 -17.10 -1.55
N GLY A 27 14.35 -18.08 -0.69
CA GLY A 27 15.35 -18.77 0.13
C GLY A 27 15.97 -17.78 1.13
N ASP A 28 17.30 -17.69 1.15
CA ASP A 28 18.03 -16.76 2.02
C ASP A 28 18.16 -15.33 1.46
N ARG A 29 17.60 -15.08 0.26
CA ARG A 29 17.70 -13.78 -0.42
C ARG A 29 16.53 -12.88 -0.06
N ASP A 30 16.84 -11.68 0.43
CA ASP A 30 15.86 -10.61 0.62
C ASP A 30 15.74 -9.77 -0.66
N LEU A 31 14.54 -9.73 -1.24
CA LEU A 31 14.22 -9.02 -2.47
C LEU A 31 13.65 -7.61 -2.22
N THR A 32 13.60 -7.14 -0.97
CA THR A 32 13.00 -5.85 -0.61
C THR A 32 13.55 -4.70 -1.45
N SER A 33 14.88 -4.52 -1.48
CA SER A 33 15.50 -3.44 -2.25
C SER A 33 15.28 -3.58 -3.77
N ALA A 34 15.23 -4.80 -4.29
CA ALA A 34 14.91 -5.02 -5.70
C ALA A 34 13.47 -4.61 -6.02
N PHE A 35 12.54 -4.92 -5.12
CA PHE A 35 11.14 -4.51 -5.28
C PHE A 35 10.96 -2.99 -5.13
N GLU A 36 11.74 -2.32 -4.28
CA GLU A 36 11.77 -0.85 -4.21
C GLU A 36 12.17 -0.22 -5.56
N GLU A 37 13.19 -0.75 -6.24
CA GLU A 37 13.58 -0.25 -7.56
C GLU A 37 12.49 -0.49 -8.61
N VAL A 38 11.85 -1.66 -8.58
CA VAL A 38 10.71 -1.96 -9.47
C VAL A 38 9.56 -0.99 -9.21
N LEU A 39 9.22 -0.74 -7.94
CA LEU A 39 8.19 0.22 -7.56
C LEU A 39 8.49 1.62 -8.10
N ARG A 40 9.74 2.09 -8.00
CA ARG A 40 10.15 3.37 -8.63
C ARG A 40 9.95 3.36 -10.14
N GLY A 41 10.39 2.30 -10.82
CA GLY A 41 10.22 2.14 -12.27
C GLY A 41 8.74 2.13 -12.70
N GLU A 42 7.89 1.57 -11.86
CA GLU A 42 6.43 1.49 -12.03
C GLU A 42 5.69 2.77 -11.54
N GLY A 43 6.42 3.84 -11.23
CA GLY A 43 5.84 5.14 -10.88
C GLY A 43 5.31 5.26 -9.45
N PHE A 44 5.67 4.34 -8.56
CA PHE A 44 5.44 4.49 -7.13
C PHE A 44 6.52 5.38 -6.50
N VAL A 45 6.09 6.29 -5.64
CA VAL A 45 6.95 7.24 -4.94
C VAL A 45 6.96 6.91 -3.44
N PRO A 46 8.13 6.82 -2.79
CA PRO A 46 8.21 6.59 -1.36
C PRO A 46 7.86 7.88 -0.60
N LEU A 47 6.77 7.84 0.17
CA LEU A 47 6.30 8.96 0.98
C LEU A 47 5.90 8.46 2.38
N ARG A 48 5.65 9.38 3.31
CA ARG A 48 4.94 9.06 4.55
C ARG A 48 3.49 9.44 4.40
N VAL A 49 2.60 8.75 5.09
CA VAL A 49 1.15 9.02 5.06
C VAL A 49 0.83 10.49 5.36
N ARG A 50 1.55 11.10 6.32
CA ARG A 50 1.38 12.51 6.69
C ARG A 50 1.76 13.53 5.61
N ASP A 51 2.61 13.12 4.67
CA ASP A 51 3.19 13.99 3.64
C ASP A 51 2.39 13.88 2.31
N LEU A 52 1.37 13.01 2.26
CA LEU A 52 0.49 12.82 1.12
C LEU A 52 -0.54 13.95 1.01
N ARG A 53 -0.73 14.44 -0.21
CA ARG A 53 -1.86 15.28 -0.58
C ARG A 53 -2.89 14.39 -1.26
N LEU A 54 -4.02 14.20 -0.60
CA LEU A 54 -5.09 13.30 -1.03
C LEU A 54 -6.38 14.10 -1.21
N GLU A 55 -7.20 13.66 -2.14
CA GLU A 55 -8.53 14.22 -2.37
C GLU A 55 -9.58 13.36 -1.65
N PRO A 56 -10.59 13.98 -1.00
CA PRO A 56 -11.72 13.25 -0.44
C PRO A 56 -12.44 12.41 -1.51
N GLY A 57 -12.91 11.23 -1.11
CA GLY A 57 -13.62 10.31 -2.01
C GLY A 57 -12.72 9.57 -3.00
N LEU A 58 -11.39 9.74 -2.93
CA LEU A 58 -10.42 9.01 -3.74
C LEU A 58 -9.48 8.18 -2.86
N ARG A 59 -9.04 7.05 -3.43
CA ARG A 59 -7.97 6.23 -2.89
C ARG A 59 -6.91 5.97 -3.95
N HIS A 60 -5.65 5.93 -3.54
CA HIS A 60 -4.52 5.67 -4.41
C HIS A 60 -3.88 4.33 -4.05
N PRO A 61 -3.51 3.49 -5.03
CA PRO A 61 -2.87 2.22 -4.77
C PRO A 61 -1.49 2.43 -4.14
N ALA A 62 -1.17 1.58 -3.18
CA ALA A 62 0.03 1.73 -2.38
C ALA A 62 0.59 0.38 -1.90
N TRP A 63 1.89 0.38 -1.62
CA TRP A 63 2.60 -0.73 -0.99
C TRP A 63 3.29 -0.29 0.29
N VAL A 64 3.24 -1.14 1.31
CA VAL A 64 4.09 -1.04 2.50
C VAL A 64 5.02 -2.23 2.52
N LEU A 65 6.33 -1.98 2.58
CA LEU A 65 7.34 -3.02 2.68
C LEU A 65 7.82 -3.10 4.11
N ARG A 66 7.62 -4.23 4.78
CA ARG A 66 8.06 -4.41 6.18
C ARG A 66 8.41 -5.86 6.46
N HIS A 67 9.48 -6.07 7.22
CA HIS A 67 9.89 -7.40 7.70
C HIS A 67 10.08 -8.47 6.59
N GLY A 68 10.43 -8.06 5.37
CA GLY A 68 10.55 -8.95 4.22
C GLY A 68 9.21 -9.30 3.57
N GLU A 69 8.13 -8.57 3.84
CA GLU A 69 6.83 -8.71 3.18
C GLU A 69 6.46 -7.42 2.45
N ALA A 70 5.78 -7.56 1.30
CA ALA A 70 5.09 -6.48 0.60
C ALA A 70 3.58 -6.57 0.88
N HIS A 71 3.00 -5.50 1.42
CA HIS A 71 1.58 -5.40 1.71
C HIS A 71 0.91 -4.41 0.77
N PHE A 72 0.05 -4.90 -0.12
CA PHE A 72 -0.75 -4.03 -0.96
C PHE A 72 -1.89 -3.40 -0.17
N GLY A 73 -2.19 -2.14 -0.46
CA GLY A 73 -3.27 -1.39 0.13
C GLY A 73 -3.60 -0.15 -0.67
N HIS A 74 -4.30 0.76 0.00
CA HIS A 74 -4.56 2.08 -0.53
C HIS A 74 -4.28 3.15 0.51
N VAL A 75 -3.90 4.33 0.02
CA VAL A 75 -3.92 5.56 0.81
C VAL A 75 -5.13 6.39 0.44
N PHE A 76 -5.80 6.94 1.44
CA PHE A 76 -7.03 7.72 1.27
C PHE A 76 -7.27 8.59 2.51
N LEU A 77 -8.27 9.47 2.43
CA LEU A 77 -8.75 10.24 3.58
C LEU A 77 -9.89 9.48 4.26
N GLU A 78 -9.66 9.03 5.49
CA GLU A 78 -10.72 8.43 6.33
C GLU A 78 -11.46 9.56 7.06
N LYS A 79 -12.79 9.48 7.08
CA LYS A 79 -13.69 10.40 7.78
C LYS A 79 -13.91 9.89 9.21
N PHE A 80 -13.58 10.72 10.19
CA PHE A 80 -13.81 10.42 11.60
C PHE A 80 -15.12 11.06 12.09
N GLU A 81 -15.67 10.55 13.18
CA GLU A 81 -16.96 11.00 13.77
C GLU A 81 -17.01 12.52 14.04
N GLU A 82 -15.86 13.14 14.35
CA GLU A 82 -15.72 14.58 14.57
C GLU A 82 -15.79 15.42 13.27
N GLY A 83 -16.05 14.80 12.12
CA GLY A 83 -16.04 15.45 10.80
C GLY A 83 -14.64 15.76 10.25
N SER A 84 -13.59 15.45 11.02
CA SER A 84 -12.21 15.58 10.56
C SER A 84 -11.84 14.44 9.60
N ARG A 85 -11.07 14.77 8.57
CA ARG A 85 -10.49 13.79 7.63
C ARG A 85 -9.01 13.63 7.94
N ARG A 86 -8.52 12.39 7.95
CA ARG A 86 -7.09 12.12 8.19
C ARG A 86 -6.56 11.14 7.15
N PRO A 87 -5.35 11.37 6.62
CA PRO A 87 -4.73 10.45 5.69
C PRO A 87 -4.38 9.16 6.42
N LEU A 88 -4.63 8.04 5.74
CA LEU A 88 -4.41 6.70 6.24
C LEU A 88 -4.00 5.78 5.09
N PHE A 89 -3.14 4.81 5.39
CA PHE A 89 -2.95 3.61 4.57
C PHE A 89 -3.68 2.44 5.23
N GLY A 90 -4.43 1.68 4.43
CA GLY A 90 -5.04 0.41 4.85
C GLY A 90 -4.72 -0.69 3.84
N SER A 91 -4.19 -1.82 4.31
CA SER A 91 -3.95 -3.00 3.48
C SER A 91 -5.25 -3.61 2.97
N VAL A 92 -5.23 -4.23 1.80
CA VAL A 92 -6.40 -4.99 1.32
C VAL A 92 -6.62 -6.27 2.14
N VAL A 93 -5.55 -6.82 2.70
CA VAL A 93 -5.60 -7.99 3.59
C VAL A 93 -6.17 -7.57 4.94
N ARG A 94 -7.08 -8.40 5.48
CA ARG A 94 -7.64 -8.26 6.82
C ARG A 94 -6.99 -9.23 7.80
N ASP A 95 -6.94 -8.83 9.06
CA ASP A 95 -6.57 -9.74 10.13
C ASP A 95 -7.76 -10.61 10.55
N TRP A 96 -7.57 -11.46 11.57
CA TRP A 96 -8.59 -12.37 12.07
C TRP A 96 -9.80 -11.65 12.72
N ARG A 97 -9.69 -10.35 13.00
CA ARG A 97 -10.77 -9.51 13.56
C ARG A 97 -11.56 -8.78 12.47
N GLY A 98 -11.12 -8.86 11.21
CA GLY A 98 -11.69 -8.10 10.11
C GLY A 98 -11.10 -6.69 9.94
N ASP A 99 -10.14 -6.32 10.80
CA ASP A 99 -9.40 -5.06 10.71
C ASP A 99 -8.33 -5.15 9.61
N TRP A 100 -7.77 -4.01 9.18
CA TRP A 100 -6.64 -4.05 8.24
C TRP A 100 -5.43 -4.73 8.89
N ALA A 101 -4.85 -5.71 8.19
CA ALA A 101 -3.64 -6.37 8.65
C ALA A 101 -2.44 -5.40 8.81
N VAL A 102 -2.40 -4.37 7.96
CA VAL A 102 -1.47 -3.23 8.08
C VAL A 102 -2.24 -1.93 7.92
N MET A 103 -2.11 -1.07 8.92
CA MET A 103 -2.67 0.27 8.93
C MET A 103 -1.59 1.26 9.32
N LEU A 104 -1.35 2.28 8.48
CA LEU A 104 -0.45 3.38 8.81
C LEU A 104 -1.26 4.67 8.91
N THR A 105 -1.23 5.28 10.08
CA THR A 105 -1.88 6.57 10.32
C THR A 105 -0.90 7.72 10.08
N ARG A 106 -1.39 8.96 10.14
CA ARG A 106 -0.58 10.18 10.08
C ARG A 106 0.62 10.19 11.07
N SER A 107 0.55 9.49 12.19
CA SER A 107 1.66 9.45 13.16
C SER A 107 2.75 8.43 12.80
N SER A 108 2.48 7.51 11.88
CA SER A 108 3.47 6.53 11.46
C SER A 108 4.66 7.20 10.78
N ARG A 109 5.86 6.66 11.05
CA ARG A 109 7.12 7.07 10.42
C ARG A 109 7.51 6.17 9.26
N GLU A 110 6.76 5.09 9.04
CA GLU A 110 6.99 4.12 7.98
C GLU A 110 6.76 4.72 6.59
N THR A 111 7.50 4.19 5.62
CA THR A 111 7.38 4.55 4.22
C THR A 111 6.21 3.80 3.59
N VAL A 112 5.39 4.52 2.85
CA VAL A 112 4.39 3.98 1.94
C VAL A 112 4.80 4.34 0.51
N TRP A 113 4.84 3.34 -0.35
CA TRP A 113 5.09 3.49 -1.78
C TRP A 113 3.77 3.73 -2.47
N VAL A 114 3.49 4.95 -2.89
CA VAL A 114 2.19 5.31 -3.49
C VAL A 114 2.35 5.61 -4.97
N ARG A 115 1.40 5.18 -5.78
CA ARG A 115 1.29 5.64 -7.17
C ARG A 115 0.21 6.73 -7.25
N THR A 116 0.62 8.00 -7.15
CA THR A 116 -0.32 9.14 -7.14
C THR A 116 -1.00 9.40 -8.48
N SER A 117 -0.42 8.91 -9.58
CA SER A 117 -0.99 9.03 -10.94
C SER A 117 -2.20 8.13 -11.17
N GLU A 118 -2.45 7.16 -10.29
CA GLU A 118 -3.59 6.27 -10.32
C GLU A 118 -4.48 6.58 -9.12
N SER A 119 -5.79 6.69 -9.34
CA SER A 119 -6.78 6.90 -8.28
C SER A 119 -8.06 6.16 -8.59
N GLN A 120 -8.75 5.68 -7.57
CA GLN A 120 -10.05 5.04 -7.68
C GLN A 120 -11.05 5.75 -6.76
N PRO A 121 -12.34 5.81 -7.17
CA PRO A 121 -13.39 6.24 -6.25
C PRO A 121 -13.40 5.39 -4.98
N PHE A 122 -13.62 6.05 -3.86
CA PHE A 122 -13.69 5.46 -2.53
C PHE A 122 -14.89 6.06 -1.80
N ASP A 123 -15.75 5.19 -1.27
CA ASP A 123 -16.90 5.60 -0.46
C ASP A 123 -16.43 5.90 0.96
N GLU A 124 -16.29 7.20 1.28
CA GLU A 124 -15.90 7.67 2.62
C GLU A 124 -16.96 7.39 3.69
N ASP A 125 -18.22 7.15 3.31
CA ASP A 125 -19.34 6.97 4.24
C ASP A 125 -19.57 5.49 4.61
N ARG A 126 -18.85 4.57 3.95
CA ARG A 126 -18.72 3.18 4.38
C ARG A 126 -17.34 2.97 4.99
N PRO A 127 -17.19 3.01 6.32
CA PRO A 127 -15.90 2.79 6.95
C PRO A 127 -15.39 1.43 6.51
N SER A 128 -14.15 1.39 6.07
CA SER A 128 -13.56 0.17 5.55
C SER A 128 -13.42 -0.91 6.63
N GLY A 129 -13.70 -0.63 7.92
CA GLY A 129 -13.44 -1.51 9.06
C GLY A 129 -14.67 -2.01 9.81
N GLY A 130 -15.87 -2.01 9.23
CA GLY A 130 -17.09 -2.48 9.90
C GLY A 130 -17.77 -3.63 9.17
N VAL A 131 -17.80 -4.81 9.81
CA VAL A 131 -18.92 -5.76 9.68
C VAL A 131 -19.73 -5.67 10.97
#